data_AF-A0A8C6M5W7-F1
#
_entry.id   AF-A0A8C6M5W7-F1
#
_cell.length_a   1.000
_cell.length_b   1.000
_cell.length_c   1.000
_cell.angle_alpha   90.00
_cell.angle_beta   90.00
_cell.angle_gamma   90.00
#
_symmetry.space_group_name_H-M   'P 1'
#
loop_
_entity.id
_entity.type
_entity.pdbx_description
1 polymer ?
#
loop_
_entity_poly.entity_id
_entity_poly.type
_entity_poly.pdbx_seq_one_letter_code
_entity_poly.pdbx_strand_id
1 'polypeptide(L)'
;MVFRVAVIGAGPSGLTSIKACLDEGLEPTCFESSDDMGGLWKFKEVSEPNRASIYHSLTINSSKEMMCYSDFPIPADYPNYMHHSKILKYFRMYAEHFKLLEHICFQVKTEERFPK
;
A
#
# COMPACT_ATOMS: atom_id res chain seq x y z
N MET A 1 16.00 -7.67 22.02
CA MET A 1 16.02 -8.52 20.81
C MET A 1 15.01 -7.90 19.86
N VAL A 2 15.42 -7.51 18.66
CA VAL A 2 14.51 -6.89 17.68
C VAL A 2 13.95 -8.00 16.80
N PHE A 3 12.63 -8.07 16.62
CA PHE A 3 12.01 -9.07 15.75
C PHE A 3 11.96 -8.54 14.31
N ARG A 4 12.39 -9.38 13.37
CA ARG A 4 12.32 -9.11 11.93
C ARG A 4 11.00 -9.61 11.37
N VAL A 5 10.30 -8.76 10.63
CA VAL A 5 8.97 -9.04 10.08
C VAL A 5 9.02 -9.01 8.56
N ALA A 6 8.54 -10.07 7.91
CA ALA A 6 8.33 -10.08 6.47
C ALA A 6 6.90 -9.62 6.15
N VAL A 7 6.77 -8.56 5.36
CA VAL A 7 5.48 -8.06 4.84
C VAL A 7 5.40 -8.45 3.35
N ILE A 8 4.29 -9.04 2.92
CA ILE A 8 4.11 -9.49 1.53
C ILE A 8 3.10 -8.58 0.83
N GLY A 9 3.57 -7.83 -0.17
CA GLY A 9 2.80 -6.84 -0.94
C GLY A 9 2.83 -5.44 -0.33
N ALA A 10 2.95 -4.42 -1.19
CA ALA A 10 2.97 -3.00 -0.86
C ALA A 10 1.68 -2.27 -1.29
N GLY A 11 0.55 -2.97 -1.20
CA GLY A 11 -0.79 -2.36 -1.26
C GLY A 11 -1.17 -1.63 0.02
N PRO A 12 -2.43 -1.16 0.15
CA PRO A 12 -2.88 -0.41 1.33
C PRO A 12 -2.61 -1.13 2.65
N SER A 13 -2.86 -2.45 2.70
CA SER A 13 -2.59 -3.26 3.88
C SER A 13 -1.09 -3.35 4.18
N GLY A 14 -0.26 -3.56 3.17
CA GLY A 14 1.19 -3.66 3.31
C GLY A 14 1.82 -2.39 3.89
N LEU A 15 1.39 -1.21 3.42
CA LEU A 15 1.84 0.07 3.96
C LEU A 15 1.53 0.19 5.45
N THR A 16 0.30 -0.11 5.86
CA THR A 16 -0.06 -0.07 7.30
C THR A 16 0.66 -1.13 8.11
N SER A 17 0.96 -2.30 7.54
CA SER A 17 1.73 -3.33 8.23
C SER A 17 3.18 -2.88 8.47
N ILE A 18 3.82 -2.24 7.49
CA ILE A 18 5.16 -1.65 7.68
C ILE A 18 5.08 -0.59 8.78
N LYS A 19 4.13 0.35 8.69
CA LYS A 19 3.98 1.44 9.65
C LYS A 19 3.77 0.91 11.08
N ALA A 20 2.86 -0.05 11.25
CA ALA A 20 2.60 -0.67 12.56
C ALA A 20 3.83 -1.41 13.12
N CYS A 21 4.63 -2.07 12.26
CA CYS A 21 5.89 -2.67 12.70
C CYS A 21 6.87 -1.61 13.22
N LEU A 22 6.99 -0.47 12.52
CA LEU A 22 7.88 0.62 12.94
C LEU A 22 7.44 1.27 14.25
N ASP A 23 6.14 1.49 14.44
CA ASP A 23 5.58 2.05 15.69
C ASP A 23 5.92 1.17 16.90
N GLU A 24 5.92 -0.16 16.72
CA GLU A 24 6.22 -1.14 17.76
C GLU A 24 7.73 -1.46 17.87
N GLY A 25 8.59 -0.73 17.16
CA GLY A 25 10.05 -0.91 17.19
C GLY A 25 10.54 -2.23 16.58
N LEU A 26 9.77 -2.80 15.65
CA LEU A 26 10.16 -3.97 14.86
C LEU A 26 10.91 -3.56 13.59
N GLU A 27 11.55 -4.54 12.93
CA GLU A 27 12.27 -4.35 11.67
C GLU A 27 11.50 -4.99 10.50
N PRO A 28 10.64 -4.23 9.80
CA PRO A 28 9.93 -4.75 8.64
C PRO A 28 10.82 -4.80 7.40
N THR A 29 10.63 -5.85 6.59
CA THR A 29 11.04 -5.90 5.19
C THR A 29 9.83 -6.29 4.36
N CYS A 30 9.41 -5.40 3.47
CA CYS A 30 8.29 -5.60 2.57
C CYS A 30 8.77 -6.06 1.20
N PHE A 31 8.16 -7.11 0.68
CA PHE A 31 8.43 -7.62 -0.66
C PHE A 31 7.23 -7.31 -1.55
N GLU A 32 7.45 -6.46 -2.55
CA GLU A 32 6.46 -6.15 -3.58
C GLU A 32 6.91 -6.73 -4.90
N SER A 33 6.04 -7.53 -5.50
CA SER A 33 6.27 -8.14 -6.80
C SER A 33 6.26 -7.14 -7.96
N SER A 34 5.56 -6.01 -7.80
CA SER A 34 5.40 -4.93 -8.78
C SER A 34 6.58 -3.95 -8.73
N ASP A 35 6.66 -3.08 -9.74
CA ASP A 35 7.64 -2.00 -9.85
C ASP A 35 7.30 -0.77 -8.97
N ASP A 36 6.14 -0.78 -8.32
CA ASP A 36 5.63 0.33 -7.51
C ASP A 36 4.63 -0.17 -6.45
N MET A 37 4.31 0.70 -5.52
CA MET A 37 3.34 0.48 -4.45
C MET A 37 1.89 0.71 -4.90
N GLY A 38 0.94 0.51 -3.99
CA GLY A 38 -0.47 0.84 -4.15
C GLY A 38 -1.36 -0.32 -4.60
N GLY A 39 -0.77 -1.41 -5.13
CA GLY A 39 -1.49 -2.62 -5.50
C GLY A 39 -2.68 -2.34 -6.43
N LEU A 40 -3.88 -2.72 -6.00
CA LEU A 40 -5.15 -2.51 -6.72
C LEU A 40 -5.34 -1.07 -7.24
N TRP A 41 -4.86 -0.07 -6.51
CA TRP A 41 -5.11 1.33 -6.80
C TRP A 41 -4.17 1.93 -7.85
N LYS A 42 -3.11 1.19 -8.24
CA LYS A 42 -2.28 1.50 -9.39
C LYS A 42 -2.91 0.92 -10.65
N PHE A 43 -3.73 1.74 -11.33
CA PHE A 43 -4.31 1.37 -12.63
C PHE A 43 -3.23 1.02 -13.66
N LYS A 44 -3.51 -0.01 -14.45
CA LYS A 44 -2.72 -0.43 -15.61
C LYS A 44 -3.69 -0.70 -16.76
N GLU A 45 -3.35 -0.26 -17.97
CA GLU A 45 -4.14 -0.51 -19.19
C GLU A 45 -4.26 -2.01 -19.50
N VAL A 46 -3.20 -2.77 -19.22
CA VAL A 46 -3.14 -4.21 -19.45
C VAL A 46 -3.17 -4.93 -18.10
N SER A 47 -4.08 -5.89 -17.95
CA SER A 47 -4.17 -6.71 -16.76
C SER A 47 -2.98 -7.68 -16.67
N GLU A 48 -2.47 -7.86 -15.47
CA GLU A 48 -1.39 -8.80 -15.18
C GLU A 48 -1.96 -10.07 -14.52
N PRO A 49 -1.52 -11.27 -14.92
CA PRO A 49 -1.94 -12.50 -14.27
C PRO A 49 -1.65 -12.48 -12.77
N ASN A 50 -2.59 -12.99 -11.96
CA ASN A 50 -2.48 -13.08 -10.49
C ASN A 50 -2.33 -11.73 -9.77
N ARG A 51 -2.77 -10.63 -10.38
CA ARG A 51 -2.87 -9.32 -9.74
C ARG A 51 -4.26 -8.74 -9.91
N ALA A 52 -4.70 -8.02 -8.89
CA ALA A 52 -5.95 -7.30 -8.97
C ALA A 52 -5.83 -6.17 -10.01
N SER A 53 -6.90 -5.96 -10.78
CA SER A 53 -6.98 -4.91 -11.80
C SER A 53 -8.24 -4.09 -11.60
N ILE A 54 -8.20 -2.84 -12.03
CA ILE A 54 -9.31 -1.89 -11.98
C ILE A 54 -9.54 -1.30 -13.38
N TYR A 55 -10.76 -0.85 -13.64
CA TYR A 55 -11.06 -0.07 -14.85
C TYR A 55 -10.69 1.41 -14.65
N HIS A 56 -10.37 2.10 -15.75
CA HIS A 56 -9.82 3.46 -15.71
C HIS A 56 -10.70 4.47 -14.97
N SER A 57 -12.03 4.39 -15.08
CA SER A 57 -12.95 5.36 -14.45
C SER A 57 -13.28 5.08 -12.99
N LEU A 58 -12.61 4.11 -12.35
CA LEU A 58 -12.98 3.67 -11.01
C LEU A 58 -12.89 4.81 -9.99
N THR A 59 -14.01 5.04 -9.30
CA THR A 59 -14.14 5.94 -8.14
C THR A 59 -14.49 5.09 -6.93
N ILE A 60 -13.81 5.30 -5.81
CA ILE A 60 -14.08 4.54 -4.58
C ILE A 60 -15.52 4.78 -4.09
N ASN A 61 -16.14 3.74 -3.54
CA ASN A 61 -17.51 3.77 -3.01
C ASN A 61 -17.61 4.20 -1.53
N SER A 62 -16.48 4.42 -0.87
CA SER A 62 -16.38 4.89 0.52
C SER A 62 -15.96 6.35 0.57
N SER A 63 -16.56 7.12 1.50
CA SER A 63 -16.19 8.52 1.72
C SER A 63 -14.75 8.66 2.23
N LYS A 64 -14.06 9.74 1.86
CA LYS A 64 -12.69 10.04 2.28
C LYS A 64 -12.51 10.01 3.81
N GLU A 65 -13.48 10.53 4.55
CA GLU A 65 -13.45 10.57 6.02
C GLU A 65 -13.62 9.19 6.66
N MET A 66 -14.17 8.22 5.91
CA MET A 66 -14.41 6.86 6.39
C MET A 66 -13.32 5.88 5.94
N MET A 67 -12.45 6.29 5.00
CA MET A 67 -11.45 5.41 4.40
C MET A 67 -10.01 5.81 4.71
N CYS A 68 -9.77 7.02 5.21
CA CYS A 68 -8.42 7.44 5.59
C CYS A 68 -7.85 6.54 6.70
N TYR A 69 -6.53 6.40 6.73
CA TYR A 69 -5.85 5.86 7.89
C TYR A 69 -6.09 6.76 9.11
N SER A 70 -6.20 6.13 10.28
CA SER A 70 -6.66 6.76 11.53
C SER A 70 -5.81 7.95 12.00
N ASP A 71 -4.53 7.96 11.62
CA ASP A 71 -3.52 8.95 11.99
C ASP A 71 -3.05 9.80 10.81
N PHE A 72 -3.70 9.68 9.65
CA PHE A 72 -3.31 10.39 8.44
C PHE A 72 -4.54 10.77 7.60
N PRO A 73 -5.19 11.91 7.91
CA PRO A 73 -6.40 12.33 7.21
C PRO A 73 -6.11 12.60 5.72
N ILE A 74 -7.10 12.34 4.88
CA ILE A 74 -7.04 12.71 3.46
C ILE A 74 -7.14 14.25 3.33
N PRO A 75 -6.42 14.89 2.39
CA PRO A 75 -6.45 16.34 2.24
C PRO A 75 -7.87 16.93 2.11
N ALA A 76 -8.06 18.11 2.70
CA ALA A 76 -9.37 18.77 2.76
C ALA A 76 -9.93 19.09 1.37
N ASP A 77 -9.07 19.38 0.39
CA ASP A 77 -9.42 19.71 -1.00
C ASP A 77 -9.76 18.46 -1.86
N TYR A 78 -9.55 17.25 -1.35
CA TYR A 78 -9.92 16.03 -2.08
C TYR A 78 -11.45 15.81 -2.02
N PRO A 79 -12.05 15.27 -3.10
CA PRO A 79 -13.49 14.98 -3.12
C PRO A 79 -13.83 13.87 -2.13
N ASN A 80 -15.08 13.84 -1.63
CA ASN A 80 -15.54 12.81 -0.71
C ASN A 80 -15.40 11.40 -1.31
N TYR A 81 -15.68 11.24 -2.60
CA TYR A 81 -15.45 9.99 -3.33
C TYR A 81 -14.39 10.24 -4.38
N MET A 82 -13.28 9.51 -4.28
CA MET A 82 -12.07 9.78 -5.05
C MET A 82 -11.90 8.82 -6.21
N HIS A 83 -11.51 9.36 -7.35
CA HIS A 83 -10.95 8.59 -8.45
C HIS A 83 -9.73 7.78 -7.98
N HIS A 84 -9.52 6.58 -8.52
CA HIS A 84 -8.42 5.69 -8.12
C HIS A 84 -7.05 6.39 -8.14
N SER A 85 -6.84 7.34 -9.06
CA SER A 85 -5.59 8.10 -9.16
C SER A 85 -5.34 9.01 -7.94
N LYS A 86 -6.38 9.56 -7.31
CA LYS A 86 -6.27 10.33 -6.06
C LYS A 86 -6.03 9.43 -4.85
N ILE A 87 -6.63 8.23 -4.85
CA ILE A 87 -6.36 7.20 -3.83
C ILE A 87 -4.88 6.79 -3.85
N LEU A 88 -4.32 6.50 -5.04
CA LEU A 88 -2.90 6.18 -5.16
C LEU A 88 -1.99 7.33 -4.68
N LYS A 89 -2.35 8.58 -5.00
CA LYS A 89 -1.62 9.76 -4.49
C LYS A 89 -1.65 9.84 -2.97
N TYR A 90 -2.81 9.60 -2.34
CA TYR A 90 -2.93 9.55 -0.88
C TYR A 90 -2.02 8.48 -0.26
N PHE A 91 -1.97 7.29 -0.84
CA PHE A 91 -1.06 6.24 -0.35
C PHE A 91 0.42 6.60 -0.51
N ARG A 92 0.80 7.30 -1.59
CA ARG A 92 2.16 7.82 -1.75
C ARG A 92 2.49 8.87 -0.68
N MET A 93 1.55 9.77 -0.37
CA MET A 93 1.70 10.74 0.72
C MET A 93 1.91 10.04 2.06
N TYR A 94 1.13 9.00 2.35
CA TYR A 94 1.28 8.19 3.57
C TYR A 94 2.66 7.53 3.64
N ALA A 95 3.08 6.87 2.56
CA ALA A 95 4.37 6.19 2.48
C ALA A 95 5.55 7.15 2.62
N GLU A 96 5.47 8.35 2.04
CA GLU A 96 6.50 9.39 2.18
C GLU A 96 6.53 9.96 3.61
N HIS A 97 5.37 10.30 4.18
CA HIS A 97 5.26 10.89 5.51
C HIS A 97 5.87 9.99 6.60
N PHE A 98 5.58 8.69 6.54
CA PHE A 98 6.09 7.70 7.50
C PHE A 98 7.37 7.00 7.01
N LYS A 99 7.98 7.46 5.91
CA LYS A 99 9.22 6.91 5.33
C LYS A 99 9.17 5.40 5.04
N LEU A 100 8.01 4.89 4.64
CA LEU A 100 7.78 3.45 4.46
C LEU A 100 8.53 2.87 3.25
N LEU A 101 8.85 3.71 2.25
CA LEU A 101 9.45 3.27 0.99
C LEU A 101 10.82 2.60 1.17
N GLU A 102 11.61 2.99 2.17
CA GLU A 102 12.94 2.40 2.42
C GLU A 102 12.88 0.94 2.89
N HIS A 103 11.70 0.49 3.33
CA HIS A 103 11.44 -0.88 3.77
C HIS A 103 10.89 -1.77 2.66
N ILE A 104 10.71 -1.26 1.44
CA ILE A 104 10.07 -1.99 0.34
C ILE A 104 11.10 -2.41 -0.70
N CYS A 105 11.19 -3.71 -0.95
CA CYS A 105 11.91 -4.29 -2.07
C CYS A 105 10.92 -4.56 -3.21
N PHE A 106 10.95 -3.72 -4.25
CA PHE A 106 10.15 -3.88 -5.47
C PHE A 106 10.71 -4.96 -6.40
N GLN A 107 9.85 -5.43 -7.31
CA GLN A 107 10.16 -6.50 -8.27
C GLN A 107 10.62 -7.81 -7.62
N VAL A 108 10.20 -8.06 -6.37
CA VAL A 108 10.49 -9.30 -5.65
C VAL A 108 9.21 -10.13 -5.53
N LYS A 109 9.16 -11.24 -6.26
CA LYS A 109 8.08 -12.22 -6.13
C LYS A 109 8.43 -13.18 -4.98
N THR A 110 7.54 -13.29 -3.99
CA THR A 110 7.66 -14.28 -2.92
C THR A 110 7.08 -15.61 -3.36
N GLU A 111 7.76 -16.70 -3.05
CA GLU A 111 7.28 -18.07 -3.25
C GLU A 111 6.85 -18.70 -1.92
N GLU A 112 6.30 -19.92 -1.97
CA GLU A 112 5.81 -20.62 -0.78
C GLU A 112 6.89 -20.73 0.30
N ARG A 113 6.48 -20.48 1.54
CA ARG A 113 7.29 -20.74 2.73
C ARG A 113 6.70 -21.92 3.48
N PHE A 114 7.41 -23.03 3.50
CA PHE A 114 7.10 -24.13 4.41
C PHE A 114 7.55 -23.75 5.83
N PRO A 115 6.74 -24.05 6.87
CA PRO A 115 7.20 -23.91 8.25
C PRO A 115 8.44 -24.79 8.47
N LYS A 116 9.38 -24.29 9.29
CA LYS A 116 10.43 -25.13 9.88
C LYS A 116 9.88 -25.84 11.10
#